data_AF-A0A9W7L0J5-F1
#
_entry.id   AF-A0A9W7L0J5-F1
#
_cell.length_a   1.000
_cell.length_b   1.000
_cell.length_c   1.000
_cell.angle_alpha   90.00
_cell.angle_beta   90.00
_cell.angle_gamma   90.00
#
_symmetry.space_group_name_H-M   'P 1'
#
loop_
_entity.id
_entity.type
_entity.pdbx_description
1 polymer ?
#
loop_
_entity_poly.entity_id
_entity_poly.type
_entity_poly.pdbx_seq_one_letter_code
_entity_poly.pdbx_strand_id
1 'polypeptide(L)'
;MRVLILLALSLSTIRGFNLTPRTRTLVRGGSGALRSDLLTNTNDIPIGNLISEVDSLESSYMATPESRSDLYGDYAVLRTFNPSSPNPNSSNAAGGKWVRSNGITGRFFKVEGLFQNIVKEEGKPSAVNLVLLSFLSRLLCITVVLKGDCSFLTSSEITEIVSKRKTPNGLTSNSVRASFNSPMFRLSLLGYRSPFGVTFRLGPSSKVILDASYVDSKLRIGKGASGVRFILQRVTEGFKKDLWIPVVNSRFVVGKKGIIGGLMSAGLGLIFKGGRGLKVLGGLCVGFATVIVKSTGGIEEGKQAEV
;
A
#
# COMPACT_ATOMS: atom_id res chain seq x y z
N MET A 1 2.93 -34.63 15.66
CA MET A 1 2.47 -35.22 14.38
C MET A 1 0.99 -34.98 14.04
N ARG A 2 0.10 -34.68 14.99
CA ARG A 2 -1.35 -34.46 14.72
C ARG A 2 -1.71 -33.11 14.08
N VAL A 3 -0.83 -32.11 14.10
CA VAL A 3 -1.05 -30.79 13.45
C VAL A 3 -0.80 -30.84 11.93
N LEU A 4 -0.01 -31.79 11.43
CA LEU A 4 0.30 -31.90 10.00
C LEU A 4 -0.81 -32.59 9.17
N ILE A 5 -1.68 -33.38 9.82
CA ILE A 5 -2.78 -34.11 9.16
C ILE A 5 -3.94 -33.15 8.80
N LEU A 6 -4.10 -32.04 9.54
CA LEU A 6 -5.09 -30.99 9.24
C LEU A 6 -4.76 -30.17 7.98
N LEU A 7 -3.50 -30.13 7.54
CA LEU A 7 -3.06 -29.43 6.33
C LEU A 7 -3.33 -30.24 5.04
N ALA A 8 -3.50 -31.56 5.13
CA ALA A 8 -3.74 -32.42 3.97
C ALA A 8 -5.24 -32.63 3.68
N LEU A 9 -6.12 -32.40 4.67
CA LEU A 9 -7.57 -32.62 4.54
C LEU A 9 -8.37 -31.35 4.14
N SER A 10 -7.75 -30.17 4.10
CA SER A 10 -8.43 -28.92 3.70
C SER A 10 -8.32 -28.58 2.21
N LEU A 11 -7.54 -29.34 1.44
CA LEU A 11 -7.30 -29.09 0.01
C LEU A 11 -8.33 -29.75 -0.93
N SER A 12 -9.23 -30.58 -0.42
CA SER A 12 -10.21 -31.34 -1.22
C SER A 12 -11.67 -30.84 -1.15
N THR A 13 -11.97 -29.76 -0.40
CA THR A 13 -13.37 -29.37 -0.14
C THR A 13 -13.66 -27.87 -0.23
N ILE A 14 -13.20 -27.19 -1.29
CA ILE A 14 -13.66 -25.82 -1.59
C ILE A 14 -14.07 -25.73 -3.05
N ARG A 15 -15.26 -26.26 -3.35
CA ARG A 15 -16.08 -25.86 -4.51
C ARG A 15 -17.23 -25.01 -3.99
N GLY A 16 -17.40 -23.83 -4.60
CA GLY A 16 -18.63 -23.05 -4.57
C GLY A 16 -18.74 -22.04 -3.43
N PHE A 17 -18.40 -20.79 -3.69
CA PHE A 17 -19.10 -19.63 -3.12
C PHE A 17 -18.98 -18.45 -4.10
N ASN A 18 -19.95 -18.38 -5.02
CA ASN A 18 -20.26 -17.18 -5.78
C ASN A 18 -21.23 -16.36 -4.92
N LEU A 19 -20.81 -15.19 -4.46
CA LEU A 19 -21.72 -14.15 -3.98
C LEU A 19 -21.15 -12.78 -4.33
N THR A 20 -21.58 -12.23 -5.46
CA THR A 20 -21.61 -10.79 -5.70
C THR A 20 -23.08 -10.36 -5.72
N PRO A 21 -23.55 -9.53 -4.77
CA PRO A 21 -24.75 -8.76 -5.01
C PRO A 21 -24.37 -7.57 -5.89
N ARG A 22 -24.81 -7.59 -7.15
CA ARG A 22 -24.90 -6.40 -8.00
C ARG A 22 -26.13 -5.62 -7.56
N THR A 23 -25.94 -4.42 -7.04
CA THR A 23 -27.01 -3.43 -6.93
C THR A 23 -26.63 -2.25 -7.82
N ARG A 24 -27.26 -2.16 -9.00
CA ARG A 24 -27.20 -0.98 -9.87
C ARG A 24 -28.21 0.03 -9.36
N THR A 25 -27.73 1.14 -8.84
CA THR A 25 -28.56 2.33 -8.63
C THR A 25 -28.11 3.37 -9.65
N LEU A 26 -28.93 3.57 -10.68
CA LEU A 26 -28.76 4.66 -11.64
C LEU A 26 -29.17 5.96 -10.95
N VAL A 27 -28.20 6.84 -10.66
CA VAL A 27 -28.48 8.23 -10.24
C VAL A 27 -27.95 9.17 -11.32
N ARG A 28 -28.88 9.94 -11.90
CA ARG A 28 -28.66 10.83 -13.04
C ARG A 28 -28.49 12.27 -12.52
N GLY A 29 -27.44 12.95 -13.00
CA GLY A 29 -27.39 14.41 -13.11
C GLY A 29 -27.02 15.20 -11.85
N GLY A 30 -25.72 15.45 -11.67
CA GLY A 30 -25.19 16.41 -10.70
C GLY A 30 -23.83 15.96 -10.18
N SER A 31 -22.93 16.90 -9.86
CA SER A 31 -21.58 16.65 -9.31
C SER A 31 -21.57 15.66 -8.11
N GLY A 32 -22.70 15.48 -7.42
CA GLY A 32 -22.88 14.47 -6.36
C GLY A 32 -23.01 13.00 -6.84
N ALA A 33 -23.51 12.72 -8.04
CA ALA A 33 -23.63 11.35 -8.55
C ALA A 33 -22.25 10.77 -8.93
N LEU A 34 -21.39 11.57 -9.56
CA LEU A 34 -20.05 11.16 -9.98
C LEU A 34 -19.08 11.01 -8.78
N ARG A 35 -19.24 11.82 -7.73
CA ARG A 35 -18.51 11.66 -6.45
C ARG A 35 -18.88 10.34 -5.74
N SER A 36 -20.10 9.83 -5.93
CA SER A 36 -20.49 8.49 -5.48
C SER A 36 -19.81 7.39 -6.31
N ASP A 37 -19.64 7.60 -7.61
CA ASP A 37 -18.96 6.66 -8.50
C ASP A 37 -17.46 6.55 -8.18
N LEU A 38 -16.81 7.67 -7.85
CA LEU A 38 -15.44 7.72 -7.32
C LEU A 38 -15.26 6.94 -6.00
N LEU A 39 -16.33 6.74 -5.23
CA LEU A 39 -16.26 6.05 -3.94
C LEU A 39 -16.64 4.57 -4.04
N THR A 40 -17.26 4.15 -5.14
CA THR A 40 -17.84 2.81 -5.27
C THR A 40 -17.26 2.00 -6.43
N ASN A 41 -16.77 2.66 -7.50
CA ASN A 41 -16.35 1.92 -8.69
C ASN A 41 -15.30 2.64 -9.56
N THR A 42 -14.23 3.16 -8.94
CA THR A 42 -13.15 3.87 -9.65
C THR A 42 -12.50 3.05 -10.76
N ASN A 43 -12.56 1.72 -10.73
CA ASN A 43 -11.93 0.86 -11.73
C ASN A 43 -12.72 0.79 -13.05
N ASP A 44 -14.03 1.03 -13.00
CA ASP A 44 -14.91 0.99 -14.17
C ASP A 44 -14.98 2.34 -14.90
N ILE A 45 -14.51 3.42 -14.26
CA ILE A 45 -14.44 4.76 -14.86
C ILE A 45 -13.29 4.80 -15.88
N PRO A 46 -13.53 5.17 -17.15
CA PRO A 46 -12.48 5.40 -18.12
C PRO A 46 -11.46 6.41 -17.61
N ILE A 47 -10.17 6.13 -17.79
CA ILE A 47 -9.10 6.92 -17.16
C ILE A 47 -9.13 8.40 -17.57
N GLY A 48 -9.55 8.73 -18.79
CA GLY A 48 -9.71 10.11 -19.25
C GLY A 48 -10.75 10.88 -18.43
N ASN A 49 -11.94 10.29 -18.23
CA ASN A 49 -13.01 10.89 -17.43
C ASN A 49 -12.57 11.08 -15.98
N LEU A 50 -11.85 10.10 -15.43
CA LEU A 50 -11.31 10.17 -14.07
C LEU A 50 -10.33 11.35 -13.92
N ILE A 51 -9.44 11.56 -14.90
CA ILE A 51 -8.48 12.66 -14.87
C ILE A 51 -9.22 14.00 -14.87
N SER A 52 -10.19 14.19 -15.77
CA SER A 52 -10.97 15.43 -15.86
C SER A 52 -11.76 15.72 -14.58
N GLU A 53 -12.32 14.68 -13.94
CA GLU A 53 -13.06 14.84 -12.69
C GLU A 53 -12.13 15.24 -11.53
N VAL A 54 -10.96 14.58 -11.44
CA VAL A 54 -9.95 14.92 -10.43
C VAL A 54 -9.43 16.35 -10.65
N ASP A 55 -9.16 16.74 -11.90
CA ASP A 55 -8.75 18.12 -12.22
C ASP A 55 -9.82 19.14 -11.82
N SER A 56 -11.10 18.83 -12.06
CA SER A 56 -12.21 19.70 -11.66
C SER A 56 -12.31 19.84 -10.14
N LEU A 57 -12.15 18.73 -9.39
CA LEU A 57 -12.18 18.75 -7.92
C LEU A 57 -11.02 19.57 -7.36
N GLU A 58 -9.80 19.31 -7.83
CA GLU A 58 -8.59 20.03 -7.42
C GLU A 58 -8.71 21.54 -7.73
N SER A 59 -9.23 21.91 -8.91
CA SER A 59 -9.39 23.31 -9.30
C SER A 59 -10.44 24.05 -8.48
N SER A 60 -11.47 23.35 -8.00
CA SER A 60 -12.52 23.92 -7.14
C SER A 60 -12.12 24.05 -5.67
N TYR A 61 -11.00 23.44 -5.29
CA TYR A 61 -10.61 23.28 -3.88
C TYR A 61 -9.52 24.27 -3.48
N MET A 62 -9.83 25.10 -2.48
CA MET A 62 -8.85 25.97 -1.85
C MET A 62 -8.43 25.39 -0.51
N ALA A 63 -7.23 24.83 -0.46
CA ALA A 63 -6.68 24.26 0.77
C ALA A 63 -6.45 25.34 1.83
N THR A 64 -7.14 25.23 2.97
CA THR A 64 -6.94 26.10 4.13
C THR A 64 -6.29 25.33 5.29
N PRO A 65 -5.64 25.99 6.26
CA PRO A 65 -5.08 25.33 7.43
C PRO A 65 -6.11 24.49 8.22
N GLU A 66 -7.39 24.88 8.22
CA GLU A 66 -8.48 24.17 8.90
C GLU A 66 -8.75 22.80 8.25
N SER A 67 -8.58 22.72 6.93
CA SER A 67 -8.71 21.45 6.16
C SER A 67 -7.67 20.38 6.53
N ARG A 68 -6.62 20.76 7.28
CA ARG A 68 -5.63 19.81 7.80
C ARG A 68 -6.22 18.83 8.80
N SER A 69 -7.31 19.20 9.47
CA SER A 69 -8.03 18.29 10.36
C SER A 69 -8.56 17.07 9.60
N ASP A 70 -9.03 17.28 8.37
CA ASP A 70 -9.51 16.22 7.50
C ASP A 70 -8.37 15.38 6.92
N LEU A 71 -7.13 15.85 6.87
CA LEU A 71 -6.01 15.00 6.42
C LEU A 71 -5.74 13.81 7.35
N TYR A 72 -6.07 13.97 8.64
CA TYR A 72 -5.93 12.89 9.62
C TYR A 72 -6.98 11.82 9.39
N GLY A 73 -6.57 10.57 9.55
CA GLY A 73 -7.44 9.41 9.46
C GLY A 73 -6.85 8.30 8.60
N ASP A 74 -7.64 7.25 8.51
CA ASP A 74 -7.31 6.07 7.73
C ASP A 74 -7.90 6.17 6.34
N TYR A 75 -7.08 5.89 5.33
CA TYR A 75 -7.50 5.99 3.94
C TYR A 75 -7.08 4.77 3.14
N ALA A 76 -8.03 4.14 2.47
CA ALA A 76 -7.76 3.13 1.46
C ALA A 76 -7.41 3.81 0.14
N VAL A 77 -6.35 3.37 -0.52
CA VAL A 77 -6.02 3.79 -1.88
C VAL A 77 -6.89 3.02 -2.84
N LEU A 78 -7.81 3.72 -3.50
CA LEU A 78 -8.71 3.14 -4.50
C LEU A 78 -8.03 2.99 -5.85
N ARG A 79 -7.31 4.04 -6.27
CA ARG A 79 -6.68 4.10 -7.59
C ARG A 79 -5.45 5.01 -7.59
N THR A 80 -4.49 4.68 -8.44
CA THR A 80 -3.32 5.52 -8.71
C THR A 80 -3.15 5.72 -10.20
N PHE A 81 -2.80 6.93 -10.62
CA PHE A 81 -2.55 7.23 -12.03
C PHE A 81 -1.59 8.41 -12.19
N ASN A 82 -0.89 8.46 -13.33
CA ASN A 82 -0.02 9.58 -13.68
C ASN A 82 -0.58 10.28 -14.91
N PRO A 83 -1.20 11.47 -14.76
CA PRO A 83 -1.82 12.17 -15.88
C PRO A 83 -0.82 12.57 -16.96
N SER A 84 0.47 12.73 -16.62
CA SER A 84 1.53 13.10 -17.56
C SER A 84 2.17 11.90 -18.26
N SER A 85 1.77 10.65 -17.94
CA SER A 85 2.33 9.46 -18.57
C SER A 85 1.59 9.08 -19.85
N PRO A 86 2.26 8.60 -20.91
CA PRO A 86 1.60 8.03 -22.08
C PRO A 86 0.75 6.80 -21.75
N ASN A 87 1.01 6.15 -20.61
CA ASN A 87 0.14 5.12 -20.06
C ASN A 87 -0.21 5.46 -18.60
N PRO A 88 -1.27 6.26 -18.36
CA PRO A 88 -1.60 6.77 -17.04
C PRO A 88 -1.87 5.68 -15.99
N ASN A 89 -2.29 4.49 -16.42
CA ASN A 89 -2.53 3.35 -15.52
C ASN A 89 -1.25 2.59 -15.12
N SER A 90 -0.10 2.87 -15.75
CA SER A 90 1.16 2.16 -15.49
C SER A 90 1.84 2.58 -14.18
N SER A 91 1.41 3.70 -13.58
CA SER A 91 2.01 4.24 -12.36
C SER A 91 1.48 3.53 -11.12
N ASN A 92 2.04 2.37 -10.80
CA ASN A 92 1.85 1.73 -9.49
C ASN A 92 2.75 2.40 -8.44
N ALA A 93 2.45 3.65 -8.09
CA ALA A 93 3.24 4.40 -7.10
C ALA A 93 2.89 3.98 -5.66
N ALA A 94 1.62 3.68 -5.37
CA ALA A 94 1.22 3.21 -4.06
C ALA A 94 1.62 1.74 -3.92
N GLY A 95 2.55 1.46 -3.00
CA GLY A 95 3.10 0.12 -2.77
C GLY A 95 4.37 -0.22 -3.55
N GLY A 96 4.86 0.68 -4.43
CA GLY A 96 6.16 0.56 -5.09
C GLY A 96 6.35 -0.74 -5.89
N LYS A 97 7.56 -1.33 -5.84
CA LYS A 97 7.89 -2.58 -6.54
C LYS A 97 7.01 -3.78 -6.17
N TRP A 98 6.36 -3.74 -5.00
CA TRP A 98 5.58 -4.87 -4.48
C TRP A 98 4.23 -5.03 -5.17
N VAL A 99 3.68 -3.95 -5.73
CA VAL A 99 2.35 -3.92 -6.33
C VAL A 99 2.41 -3.90 -7.86
N ARG A 100 3.60 -3.76 -8.46
CA ARG A 100 3.77 -3.77 -9.92
C ARG A 100 3.43 -5.16 -10.48
N SER A 101 2.49 -5.21 -11.43
CA SER A 101 2.07 -6.43 -12.16
C SER A 101 3.23 -7.20 -12.79
N ASN A 102 4.27 -6.47 -13.21
CA ASN A 102 5.45 -7.05 -13.86
C ASN A 102 6.50 -7.53 -12.83
N GLY A 103 6.32 -7.25 -11.54
CA GLY A 103 7.18 -7.71 -10.47
C GLY A 103 6.88 -9.16 -10.07
N ILE A 104 7.89 -9.85 -9.53
CA ILE A 104 7.75 -11.21 -8.98
C ILE A 104 6.60 -11.24 -7.96
N THR A 105 6.49 -10.22 -7.12
CA THR A 105 5.43 -10.11 -6.11
C THR A 105 4.04 -10.03 -6.74
N GLY A 106 3.84 -9.25 -7.80
CA GLY A 106 2.53 -9.12 -8.46
C GLY A 106 2.06 -10.39 -9.19
N ARG A 107 2.98 -11.29 -9.55
CA ARG A 107 2.64 -12.58 -10.16
C ARG A 107 2.15 -13.62 -9.16
N PHE A 108 2.71 -13.61 -7.95
CA PHE A 108 2.39 -14.62 -6.94
C PHE A 108 1.44 -14.10 -5.87
N PHE A 109 1.47 -12.82 -5.55
CA PHE A 109 0.67 -12.26 -4.46
C PHE A 109 -0.47 -11.40 -5.00
N LYS A 110 -1.65 -11.64 -4.44
CA LYS A 110 -2.80 -10.77 -4.63
C LYS A 110 -2.73 -9.62 -3.62
N VAL A 111 -2.86 -8.38 -4.10
CA VAL A 111 -3.03 -7.21 -3.23
C VAL A 111 -4.45 -7.22 -2.68
N GLU A 112 -4.57 -7.30 -1.35
CA GLU A 112 -5.83 -7.38 -0.62
C GLU A 112 -6.24 -6.05 0.04
N GLY A 113 -5.34 -5.06 0.03
CA GLY A 113 -5.56 -3.74 0.57
C GLY A 113 -4.31 -2.88 0.52
N LEU A 114 -4.53 -1.58 0.35
CA LEU A 114 -3.49 -0.56 0.29
C LEU A 114 -4.03 0.66 1.02
N PHE A 115 -3.29 1.14 2.02
CA PHE A 115 -3.72 2.24 2.87
C PHE A 115 -2.61 3.26 3.05
N GLN A 116 -2.98 4.53 3.17
CA GLN A 116 -2.07 5.65 3.43
C GLN A 116 -2.70 6.56 4.48
N ASN A 117 -2.25 6.43 5.71
CA ASN A 117 -2.87 7.06 6.86
C ASN A 117 -1.97 8.20 7.36
N ILE A 118 -2.61 9.26 7.86
CA ILE A 118 -1.94 10.26 8.69
C ILE A 118 -2.61 10.17 10.06
N VAL A 119 -1.87 9.70 11.05
CA VAL A 119 -2.37 9.48 12.41
C VAL A 119 -1.74 10.47 13.37
N LYS A 120 -2.42 10.75 14.49
CA LYS A 120 -1.84 11.52 15.61
C LYS A 120 -1.35 10.53 16.65
N GLU A 121 -0.05 10.51 16.90
CA GLU A 121 0.56 9.76 18.00
C GLU A 121 1.19 10.76 18.96
N GLU A 122 0.77 10.75 20.23
CA GLU A 122 1.28 11.66 21.26
C GLU A 122 1.23 13.15 20.84
N GLY A 123 0.18 13.52 20.11
CA GLY A 123 -0.01 14.89 19.58
C GLY A 123 0.82 15.23 18.34
N LYS A 124 1.68 14.32 17.86
CA LYS A 124 2.50 14.52 16.66
C LYS A 124 1.92 13.78 15.45
N PRO A 125 1.98 14.36 14.23
CA PRO A 125 1.56 13.67 13.02
C PRO A 125 2.55 12.56 12.64
N SER A 126 2.03 11.38 12.30
CA SER A 126 2.80 10.28 11.74
C SER A 126 2.15 9.76 10.46
N ALA A 127 2.97 9.49 9.45
CA ALA A 127 2.52 8.89 8.20
C ALA A 127 2.69 7.37 8.27
N VAL A 128 1.65 6.63 7.86
CA VAL A 128 1.65 5.16 7.84
C VAL A 128 1.12 4.67 6.51
N ASN A 129 1.98 4.01 5.73
CA ASN A 129 1.56 3.27 4.55
C ASN A 129 1.49 1.78 4.87
N LEU A 130 0.36 1.15 4.53
CA LEU A 130 0.10 -0.26 4.77
C LEU A 130 -0.23 -0.96 3.45
N VAL A 131 0.47 -2.05 3.16
CA VAL A 131 0.19 -2.93 2.02
C VAL A 131 -0.13 -4.33 2.53
N LEU A 132 -1.25 -4.88 2.09
CA LEU A 132 -1.70 -6.23 2.42
C LEU A 132 -1.59 -7.11 1.18
N LEU A 133 -0.79 -8.16 1.27
CA LEU A 133 -0.58 -9.13 0.20
C LEU A 133 -0.98 -10.52 0.68
N SER A 134 -1.55 -11.34 -0.19
CA SER A 134 -1.91 -12.73 0.12
C SER A 134 -1.50 -13.68 -0.99
N PHE A 135 -1.21 -14.92 -0.61
CA PHE A 135 -0.87 -16.03 -1.50
C PHE A 135 -1.63 -17.29 -1.10
N LEU A 136 -1.96 -18.13 -2.10
CA LEU A 136 -2.70 -19.40 -1.96
C LEU A 136 -3.91 -19.28 -1.03
N SER A 137 -4.93 -18.52 -1.43
CA SER A 137 -6.17 -18.35 -0.65
C SER A 137 -5.94 -17.91 0.80
N ARG A 138 -4.96 -17.00 1.02
CA ARG A 138 -4.55 -16.46 2.32
C ARG A 138 -3.80 -17.43 3.25
N LEU A 139 -3.32 -18.56 2.72
CA LEU A 139 -2.41 -19.44 3.46
C LEU A 139 -1.15 -18.69 3.91
N LEU A 140 -0.60 -17.84 3.05
CA LEU A 140 0.49 -16.93 3.37
C LEU A 140 0.02 -15.49 3.17
N CYS A 141 0.19 -14.67 4.20
CA CYS A 141 -0.15 -13.25 4.19
C CYS A 141 1.10 -12.42 4.49
N ILE A 142 1.31 -11.35 3.73
CA ILE A 142 2.38 -10.38 3.97
C ILE A 142 1.74 -9.04 4.31
N THR A 143 2.12 -8.49 5.46
CA THR A 143 1.78 -7.13 5.86
C THR A 143 3.05 -6.28 5.71
N VAL A 144 3.00 -5.25 4.88
CA VAL A 144 4.11 -4.31 4.71
C VAL A 144 3.70 -2.97 5.30
N VAL A 145 4.51 -2.43 6.19
CA VAL A 145 4.26 -1.16 6.88
C VAL A 145 5.44 -0.24 6.69
N LEU A 146 5.18 0.97 6.19
CA LEU A 146 6.12 2.09 6.23
C LEU A 146 5.54 3.12 7.18
N LYS A 147 6.15 3.25 8.36
CA LYS A 147 5.79 4.27 9.35
C LYS A 147 6.89 5.31 9.46
N GLY A 148 6.51 6.57 9.55
CA GLY A 148 7.43 7.69 9.63
C GLY A 148 6.84 8.91 10.30
N ASP A 149 7.72 9.85 10.59
CA ASP A 149 7.33 11.18 11.07
C ASP A 149 6.76 11.99 9.92
N CYS A 150 5.76 12.80 10.21
CA CYS A 150 5.10 13.65 9.23
C CYS A 150 5.04 15.08 9.75
N SER A 151 5.46 16.04 8.91
CA SER A 151 5.37 17.46 9.23
C SER A 151 4.78 18.23 8.06
N PHE A 152 3.93 19.21 8.35
CA PHE A 152 3.44 20.14 7.33
C PHE A 152 4.57 21.01 6.80
N LEU A 153 4.53 21.30 5.50
CA LEU A 153 5.45 22.25 4.89
C LEU A 153 4.99 23.69 5.15
N THR A 154 5.95 24.60 5.29
CA THR A 154 5.69 26.03 5.30
C THR A 154 5.50 26.57 3.88
N SER A 155 4.91 27.76 3.74
CA SER A 155 4.75 28.43 2.43
C SER A 155 6.09 28.69 1.73
N SER A 156 7.15 28.98 2.51
CA SER A 156 8.50 29.16 1.97
C SER A 156 9.08 27.84 1.44
N GLU A 157 8.94 26.74 2.20
CA GLU A 157 9.38 25.41 1.75
C GLU A 157 8.61 24.95 0.50
N ILE A 158 7.29 25.21 0.44
CA ILE A 158 6.46 24.90 -0.73
C ILE A 158 7.01 25.62 -1.96
N THR A 159 7.26 26.93 -1.85
CA THR A 159 7.77 27.76 -2.96
C THR A 159 9.12 27.25 -3.45
N GLU A 160 10.03 26.91 -2.53
CA GLU A 160 11.34 26.35 -2.84
C GLU A 160 11.24 24.99 -3.55
N ILE A 161 10.36 24.10 -3.07
CA ILE A 161 10.19 22.77 -3.67
C ILE A 161 9.57 22.88 -5.06
N VAL A 162 8.58 23.74 -5.24
CA VAL A 162 7.91 23.95 -6.54
C VAL A 162 8.90 24.49 -7.57
N SER A 163 9.75 25.45 -7.20
CA SER A 163 10.76 26.00 -8.12
C SER A 163 11.83 24.97 -8.50
N LYS A 164 12.27 24.13 -7.55
CA LYS A 164 13.28 23.10 -7.81
C LYS A 164 12.76 21.89 -8.58
N ARG A 165 11.55 21.41 -8.28
CA ARG A 165 11.04 20.13 -8.79
C ARG A 165 10.12 20.23 -10.00
N LYS A 166 9.72 21.44 -10.40
CA LYS A 166 8.75 21.66 -11.49
C LYS A 166 7.47 20.80 -11.32
N THR A 167 6.98 20.68 -10.09
CA THR A 167 5.81 19.86 -9.77
C THR A 167 4.60 20.36 -10.57
N PRO A 168 3.94 19.50 -11.37
CA PRO A 168 2.76 19.89 -12.12
C PRO A 168 1.67 20.45 -11.18
N ASN A 169 1.14 21.62 -11.53
CA ASN A 169 0.12 22.35 -10.76
C ASN A 169 0.54 22.68 -9.32
N GLY A 170 1.85 22.81 -9.04
CA GLY A 170 2.38 23.25 -7.75
C GLY A 170 2.11 22.28 -6.59
N LEU A 171 2.16 22.80 -5.36
CA LEU A 171 1.86 22.10 -4.11
C LEU A 171 0.90 22.97 -3.28
N THR A 172 0.00 22.35 -2.52
CA THR A 172 -0.96 23.09 -1.67
C THR A 172 -0.46 23.28 -0.24
N SER A 173 -1.19 24.07 0.56
CA SER A 173 -0.94 24.26 2.00
C SER A 173 -1.13 22.98 2.85
N ASN A 174 -1.68 21.92 2.24
CA ASN A 174 -1.84 20.58 2.81
C ASN A 174 -0.65 19.66 2.53
N SER A 175 0.40 20.16 1.87
CA SER A 175 1.61 19.40 1.63
C SER A 175 2.34 19.04 2.92
N VAL A 176 2.80 17.79 2.97
CA VAL A 176 3.53 17.22 4.09
C VAL A 176 4.85 16.62 3.63
N ARG A 177 5.85 16.73 4.49
CA ARG A 177 7.09 15.96 4.44
C ARG A 177 6.91 14.73 5.31
N ALA A 178 7.04 13.55 4.71
CA ALA A 178 7.03 12.28 5.42
C ALA A 178 8.43 11.66 5.41
N SER A 179 8.97 11.36 6.58
CA SER A 179 10.25 10.68 6.77
C SER A 179 10.01 9.26 7.27
N PHE A 180 9.91 8.31 6.35
CA PHE A 180 9.65 6.91 6.64
C PHE A 180 10.90 6.18 7.11
N ASN A 181 10.74 5.38 8.16
CA ASN A 181 11.72 4.39 8.59
C ASN A 181 11.83 3.25 7.57
N SER A 182 12.84 2.40 7.75
CA SER A 182 12.95 1.14 7.00
C SER A 182 11.63 0.36 7.04
N PRO A 183 11.11 -0.10 5.89
CA PRO A 183 9.85 -0.82 5.82
C PRO A 183 9.87 -2.07 6.71
N MET A 184 8.78 -2.27 7.47
CA MET A 184 8.55 -3.44 8.28
C MET A 184 7.65 -4.42 7.54
N PHE A 185 8.01 -5.69 7.57
CA PHE A 185 7.28 -6.78 6.95
C PHE A 185 6.86 -7.75 8.04
N ARG A 186 5.63 -8.24 7.98
CA ARG A 186 5.17 -9.37 8.77
C ARG A 186 4.67 -10.47 7.84
N LEU A 187 5.33 -11.62 7.88
CA LEU A 187 4.87 -12.85 7.24
C LEU A 187 4.00 -13.60 8.24
N SER A 188 2.75 -13.86 7.88
CA SER A 188 1.78 -14.57 8.73
C SER A 188 1.20 -15.77 7.98
N LEU A 189 1.13 -16.91 8.65
CA LEU A 189 0.49 -18.11 8.10
C LEU A 189 -0.97 -18.18 8.55
N LEU A 190 -1.88 -18.57 7.67
CA LEU A 190 -3.32 -18.70 7.96
C LEU A 190 -3.99 -17.35 8.30
N GLY A 191 -3.63 -16.29 7.58
CA GLY A 191 -4.27 -14.97 7.69
C GLY A 191 -3.42 -13.90 8.38
N TYR A 192 -3.83 -12.64 8.23
CA TYR A 192 -3.09 -11.46 8.71
C TYR A 192 -2.98 -11.32 10.23
N ARG A 193 -3.93 -11.91 10.98
CA ARG A 193 -3.97 -11.86 12.46
C ARG A 193 -3.37 -13.08 13.12
N SER A 194 -2.72 -13.95 12.34
CA SER A 194 -2.11 -15.14 12.91
C SER A 194 -1.09 -14.76 14.00
N PRO A 195 -1.17 -15.38 15.19
CA PRO A 195 -0.15 -15.20 16.21
C PRO A 195 1.19 -15.76 15.72
N PHE A 196 1.15 -16.71 14.79
CA PHE A 196 2.31 -17.30 14.13
C PHE A 196 2.73 -16.42 12.94
N GLY A 197 3.45 -15.35 13.25
CA GLY A 197 4.03 -14.47 12.25
C GLY A 197 5.43 -13.99 12.63
N VAL A 198 6.26 -13.78 11.62
CA VAL A 198 7.62 -13.26 11.76
C VAL A 198 7.66 -11.85 11.22
N THR A 199 8.10 -10.91 12.06
CA THR A 199 8.30 -9.51 11.69
C THR A 199 9.77 -9.24 11.40
N PHE A 200 10.04 -8.43 10.38
CA PHE A 200 11.39 -8.01 10.02
C PHE A 200 11.43 -6.64 9.33
N ARG A 201 12.63 -6.07 9.22
CA ARG A 201 12.87 -4.84 8.45
C ARG A 201 13.62 -5.16 7.16
N LEU A 202 13.18 -4.58 6.05
CA LEU A 202 13.84 -4.73 4.76
C LEU A 202 13.77 -3.44 3.95
N GLY A 203 14.93 -2.87 3.69
CA GLY A 203 15.12 -1.70 2.84
C GLY A 203 15.48 -0.42 3.58
N PRO A 204 15.87 0.63 2.84
CA PRO A 204 16.27 1.90 3.40
C PRO A 204 15.07 2.67 3.95
N SER A 205 15.35 3.59 4.86
CA SER A 205 14.46 4.72 5.15
C SER A 205 14.25 5.56 3.89
N SER A 206 13.14 6.29 3.81
CA SER A 206 12.84 7.15 2.66
C SER A 206 12.21 8.46 3.10
N LYS A 207 12.48 9.54 2.36
CA LYS A 207 11.85 10.84 2.57
C LYS A 207 11.05 11.19 1.34
N VAL A 208 9.79 11.56 1.53
CA VAL A 208 8.91 11.95 0.43
C VAL A 208 8.14 13.21 0.79
N ILE A 209 7.76 13.94 -0.26
CA ILE A 209 6.82 15.04 -0.16
C ILE A 209 5.53 14.57 -0.81
N LEU A 210 4.45 14.67 -0.04
CA LEU A 210 3.11 14.29 -0.45
C LEU A 210 2.23 15.52 -0.32
N ASP A 211 1.47 15.81 -1.35
CA ASP A 211 0.46 16.85 -1.34
C ASP A 211 -0.92 16.20 -1.27
N ALA A 212 -1.85 16.84 -0.58
CA ALA A 212 -3.26 16.47 -0.63
C ALA A 212 -3.99 17.62 -1.34
N SER A 213 -4.01 17.51 -2.67
CA SER A 213 -4.58 18.52 -3.57
C SER A 213 -6.09 18.68 -3.42
N TYR A 214 -6.74 17.70 -2.79
CA TYR A 214 -8.14 17.76 -2.39
C TYR A 214 -8.34 16.91 -1.12
N VAL A 215 -9.13 17.38 -0.16
CA VAL A 215 -9.55 16.56 0.97
C VAL A 215 -10.93 16.97 1.49
N ASP A 216 -11.71 15.97 1.87
CA ASP A 216 -13.00 16.12 2.53
C ASP A 216 -13.23 14.99 3.57
N SER A 217 -14.44 14.93 4.12
CA SER A 217 -14.86 13.91 5.11
C SER A 217 -14.84 12.45 4.63
N LYS A 218 -14.74 12.17 3.33
CA LYS A 218 -14.84 10.84 2.68
C LYS A 218 -13.73 10.57 1.67
N LEU A 219 -13.24 11.58 0.97
CA LEU A 219 -12.30 11.46 -0.13
C LEU A 219 -11.07 12.33 0.11
N ARG A 220 -9.90 11.85 -0.31
CA ARG A 220 -8.67 12.61 -0.42
C ARG A 220 -8.03 12.32 -1.77
N ILE A 221 -7.55 13.37 -2.44
CA ILE A 221 -6.72 13.22 -3.64
C ILE A 221 -5.31 13.57 -3.22
N GLY A 222 -4.47 12.54 -3.18
CA GLY A 222 -3.04 12.69 -2.93
C GLY A 222 -2.29 12.95 -4.23
N LYS A 223 -1.20 13.68 -4.16
CA LYS A 223 -0.28 13.93 -5.26
C LYS A 223 1.16 13.75 -4.78
N GLY A 224 1.91 12.91 -5.48
CA GLY A 224 3.34 12.76 -5.29
C GLY A 224 4.11 13.85 -6.03
N ALA A 225 5.37 14.10 -5.63
CA ALA A 225 6.21 15.09 -6.29
C ALA A 225 6.40 14.87 -7.80
N SER A 226 6.26 13.64 -8.30
CA SER A 226 6.33 13.30 -9.72
C SER A 226 5.02 13.53 -10.49
N GLY A 227 4.00 14.12 -9.87
CA GLY A 227 2.67 14.33 -10.46
C GLY A 227 1.75 13.11 -10.41
N VAL A 228 2.20 11.97 -9.87
CA VAL A 228 1.33 10.80 -9.68
C VAL A 228 0.24 11.13 -8.67
N ARG A 229 -1.01 10.85 -9.05
CA ARG A 229 -2.19 11.06 -8.22
C ARG A 229 -2.67 9.76 -7.57
N PHE A 230 -3.23 9.91 -6.39
CA PHE A 230 -3.77 8.86 -5.54
C PHE A 230 -5.21 9.23 -5.18
N ILE A 231 -6.17 8.39 -5.52
CA ILE A 231 -7.56 8.55 -5.07
C ILE A 231 -7.71 7.73 -3.81
N LEU A 232 -8.03 8.39 -2.71
CA LEU A 232 -8.07 7.81 -1.38
C LEU A 232 -9.46 7.96 -0.77
N GLN A 233 -10.02 6.87 -0.27
CA GLN A 233 -11.28 6.86 0.44
C GLN A 233 -11.05 6.71 1.93
N ARG A 234 -11.67 7.58 2.73
CA ARG A 234 -11.64 7.50 4.18
C ARG A 234 -12.32 6.20 4.63
N VAL A 235 -11.66 5.49 5.53
CA VAL A 235 -12.17 4.27 6.13
C VAL A 235 -12.57 4.56 7.56
N THR A 236 -13.88 4.61 7.81
CA THR A 236 -14.43 4.81 9.17
C THR A 236 -14.46 3.52 9.97
N GLU A 237 -14.70 2.40 9.29
CA GLU A 237 -14.84 1.08 9.91
C GLU A 237 -14.05 0.02 9.14
N GLY A 238 -13.53 -0.96 9.86
CA GLY A 238 -12.93 -2.14 9.25
C GLY A 238 -11.56 -2.50 9.82
N PHE A 239 -11.40 -3.78 10.13
CA PHE A 239 -10.23 -4.32 10.82
C PHE A 239 -8.90 -4.20 10.06
N LYS A 240 -8.96 -4.07 8.73
CA LYS A 240 -7.77 -4.10 7.87
C LYS A 240 -6.89 -2.87 8.08
N LYS A 241 -7.49 -1.71 8.41
CA LYS A 241 -6.78 -0.45 8.56
C LYS A 241 -5.84 -0.45 9.78
N ASP A 242 -6.16 -1.22 10.82
CA ASP A 242 -5.38 -1.27 12.07
C ASP A 242 -4.32 -2.39 12.07
N LEU A 243 -4.20 -3.17 10.98
CA LEU A 243 -3.25 -4.28 10.90
C LEU A 243 -1.77 -3.85 10.98
N TRP A 244 -1.48 -2.56 10.81
CA TRP A 244 -0.13 -2.04 10.95
C TRP A 244 0.34 -1.97 12.41
N ILE A 245 -0.58 -1.77 13.37
CA ILE A 245 -0.28 -1.59 14.80
C ILE A 245 0.54 -2.76 15.36
N PRO A 246 0.10 -4.03 15.26
CA PRO A 246 0.87 -5.16 15.79
C PRO A 246 2.21 -5.38 15.07
N VAL A 247 2.36 -4.91 13.83
CA VAL A 247 3.62 -4.99 13.10
C VAL A 247 4.63 -4.00 13.67
N VAL A 248 4.23 -2.74 13.85
CA VAL A 248 5.09 -1.68 14.41
C VAL A 248 5.46 -1.98 15.86
N ASN A 249 4.52 -2.51 16.65
CA ASN A 249 4.73 -2.85 18.06
C ASN A 249 5.36 -4.23 18.28
N SER A 250 5.81 -4.90 17.22
CA SER A 250 6.44 -6.22 17.32
C SER A 250 7.76 -6.12 18.09
N ARG A 251 7.82 -6.73 19.28
CA ARG A 251 9.04 -6.79 20.11
C ARG A 251 10.18 -7.57 19.47
N PHE A 252 9.82 -8.56 18.66
CA PHE A 252 10.78 -9.40 17.94
C PHE A 252 10.83 -8.98 16.47
N VAL A 253 11.95 -8.41 16.06
CA VAL A 253 12.23 -8.02 14.67
C VAL A 253 13.46 -8.78 14.23
N VAL A 254 13.28 -9.73 13.31
CA VAL A 254 14.39 -10.52 12.78
C VAL A 254 15.15 -9.68 11.76
N GLY A 255 16.48 -9.67 11.87
CA GLY A 255 17.33 -9.03 10.86
C GLY A 255 17.27 -9.76 9.51
N LYS A 256 17.63 -9.08 8.42
CA LYS A 256 17.64 -9.64 7.06
C LYS A 256 18.30 -11.03 6.99
N LYS A 257 19.48 -11.18 7.61
CA LYS A 257 20.22 -12.46 7.66
C LYS A 257 19.47 -13.57 8.39
N GLY A 258 18.78 -13.26 9.48
CA GLY A 258 18.03 -14.25 10.27
C GLY A 258 16.84 -14.83 9.50
N ILE A 259 16.14 -14.02 8.70
CA ILE A 259 15.04 -14.49 7.86
C ILE A 259 15.56 -15.35 6.73
N ILE A 260 16.63 -14.91 6.06
CA ILE A 260 17.25 -15.66 4.97
C ILE A 260 17.71 -17.02 5.51
N GLY A 261 18.43 -17.04 6.64
CA GLY A 261 18.84 -18.27 7.30
C GLY A 261 17.65 -19.17 7.63
N GLY A 262 16.62 -18.63 8.30
CA GLY A 262 15.42 -19.38 8.66
C GLY A 262 14.68 -19.97 7.45
N LEU A 263 14.46 -19.18 6.40
CA LEU A 263 13.79 -19.63 5.17
C LEU A 263 14.63 -20.65 4.40
N MET A 264 15.94 -20.46 4.31
CA MET A 264 16.84 -21.39 3.64
C MET A 264 16.90 -22.72 4.38
N SER A 265 17.10 -22.70 5.70
CA SER A 265 17.14 -23.90 6.53
C SER A 265 15.81 -24.66 6.49
N ALA A 266 14.68 -23.96 6.66
CA ALA A 266 13.35 -24.57 6.55
C ALA A 266 13.10 -25.12 5.15
N GLY A 267 13.44 -24.34 4.11
CA GLY A 267 13.24 -24.70 2.72
C GLY A 267 14.02 -25.95 2.31
N LEU A 268 15.33 -26.00 2.59
CA LEU A 268 16.17 -27.17 2.34
C LEU A 268 15.70 -28.38 3.14
N GLY A 269 15.32 -28.19 4.41
CA GLY A 269 14.75 -29.26 5.23
C GLY A 269 13.50 -29.89 4.60
N LEU A 270 12.59 -29.07 4.10
CA LEU A 270 11.37 -29.54 3.40
C LEU A 270 11.69 -30.22 2.06
N ILE A 271 12.69 -29.75 1.30
CA ILE A 271 13.10 -30.35 0.02
C ILE A 271 13.70 -31.74 0.23
N PHE A 272 14.60 -31.89 1.20
CA PHE A 272 15.32 -33.14 1.41
C PHE A 272 14.53 -34.16 2.23
N LYS A 273 13.74 -33.72 3.21
CA LYS A 273 13.02 -34.63 4.15
C LYS A 273 11.50 -34.68 3.94
N GLY A 274 10.92 -33.80 3.12
CA GLY A 274 9.48 -33.73 2.90
C GLY A 274 8.96 -34.64 1.79
N GLY A 275 7.67 -34.99 1.86
CA GLY A 275 6.93 -35.62 0.75
C GLY A 275 6.74 -34.65 -0.44
N ARG A 276 6.26 -35.15 -1.59
CA ARG A 276 6.19 -34.37 -2.86
C ARG A 276 5.57 -32.97 -2.69
N GLY A 277 4.45 -32.84 -1.97
CA GLY A 277 3.82 -31.53 -1.73
C GLY A 277 4.65 -30.58 -0.86
N LEU A 278 5.35 -31.11 0.14
CA LEU A 278 6.24 -30.32 1.01
C LEU A 278 7.50 -29.86 0.29
N LYS A 279 7.99 -30.62 -0.69
CA LYS A 279 9.15 -30.20 -1.51
C LYS A 279 8.86 -28.93 -2.31
N VAL A 280 7.64 -28.78 -2.83
CA VAL A 280 7.20 -27.56 -3.52
C VAL A 280 7.24 -26.37 -2.57
N LEU A 281 6.68 -26.51 -1.35
CA LEU A 281 6.74 -25.47 -0.33
C LEU A 281 8.19 -25.13 0.07
N GLY A 282 9.05 -26.15 0.18
CA GLY A 282 10.47 -25.95 0.44
C GLY A 282 11.17 -25.13 -0.66
N GLY A 283 10.88 -25.43 -1.93
CA GLY A 283 11.35 -24.64 -3.07
C GLY A 283 10.86 -23.18 -3.03
N LEU A 284 9.60 -22.95 -2.65
CA LEU A 284 9.06 -21.59 -2.47
C LEU A 284 9.79 -20.82 -1.37
N CYS A 285 10.11 -21.46 -0.23
CA CYS A 285 10.87 -20.83 0.85
C CYS A 285 12.27 -20.39 0.38
N VAL A 286 13.00 -21.27 -0.32
CA VAL A 286 14.34 -20.97 -0.89
C VAL A 286 14.25 -19.87 -1.95
N GLY A 287 13.24 -19.93 -2.82
CA GLY A 287 12.99 -18.89 -3.81
C GLY A 287 12.72 -17.53 -3.17
N PHE A 288 11.89 -17.50 -2.13
CA PHE A 288 11.57 -16.27 -1.40
C PHE A 288 12.80 -15.70 -0.67
N ALA A 289 13.60 -16.56 -0.02
CA ALA A 289 14.88 -16.14 0.58
C ALA A 289 15.80 -15.49 -0.46
N THR A 290 15.90 -16.08 -1.66
CA THR A 290 16.68 -15.54 -2.78
C THR A 290 16.17 -14.17 -3.24
N VAL A 291 14.85 -13.99 -3.31
CA VAL A 291 14.23 -12.68 -3.63
C VAL A 291 14.55 -11.65 -2.54
N ILE A 292 14.49 -12.02 -1.26
CA ILE A 292 14.85 -11.13 -0.14
C ILE A 292 16.32 -10.72 -0.23
N VAL A 293 17.24 -11.64 -0.55
CA VAL A 293 18.66 -11.35 -0.73
C VAL A 293 18.84 -10.23 -1.76
N LYS A 294 18.23 -10.39 -2.94
CA LYS A 294 18.31 -9.44 -4.07
C LYS A 294 17.49 -8.16 -3.85
N SER A 295 16.52 -8.18 -2.95
CA SER A 295 15.69 -7.02 -2.66
C SER A 295 16.49 -5.98 -1.88
N THR A 296 16.60 -4.80 -2.49
CA THR A 296 17.09 -3.57 -1.84
C THR A 296 16.04 -2.97 -0.91
N GLY A 297 14.75 -3.30 -1.09
CA GLY A 297 13.62 -2.73 -0.35
C GLY A 297 13.47 -1.21 -0.54
N GLY A 298 12.42 -0.62 0.02
CA GLY A 298 12.21 0.83 0.04
C GLY A 298 11.53 1.44 -1.18
N ILE A 299 11.21 2.74 -1.06
CA ILE A 299 10.80 3.61 -2.17
C ILE A 299 12.09 4.00 -2.89
N GLU A 300 12.22 3.61 -4.16
CA GLU A 300 13.32 4.13 -4.97
C GLU A 300 13.09 5.62 -5.15
N GLU A 301 14.08 6.43 -4.75
CA GLU A 301 14.23 7.74 -5.37
C GLU A 301 14.36 7.43 -6.85
N GLY A 302 13.32 7.76 -7.62
CA GLY A 302 13.44 7.71 -9.07
C GLY A 302 14.70 8.48 -9.39
N LYS A 303 15.58 7.92 -10.24
CA LYS A 303 16.69 8.67 -10.83
C LYS A 303 16.09 9.97 -11.35
N GLN A 304 16.15 11.03 -10.56
CA GLN A 304 15.91 12.36 -11.05
C GLN A 304 17.04 12.51 -12.05
N ALA A 305 16.69 12.70 -13.32
CA ALA A 305 17.64 13.18 -14.28
C ALA A 305 18.30 14.39 -13.60
N GLU A 306 19.57 14.26 -13.25
CA GLU A 306 20.42 15.42 -13.03
C GLU A 306 20.30 16.22 -14.32
N VAL A 307 19.56 17.33 -14.24
CA VAL A 307 19.55 18.40 -15.24
C VAL A 307 20.38 19.51 -14.63
#